data_AF-A0A1F7V9T8-F1
#
_entry.id   AF-A0A1F7V9T8-F1
#
_cell.length_a   1.000
_cell.length_b   1.000
_cell.length_c   1.000
_cell.angle_alpha   90.00
_cell.angle_beta   90.00
_cell.angle_gamma   90.00
#
_symmetry.space_group_name_H-M   'P 1'
#
loop_
_entity.id
_entity.type
_entity.pdbx_description
1 polymer ?
#
loop_
_entity_poly.entity_id
_entity_poly.type
_entity_poly.pdbx_seq_one_letter_code
_entity_poly.pdbx_strand_id
1 'polypeptide(L)'
;MEEGSKMAKIAHITFADGGVILPASTPYELEIAREHIRGLASTKRSLAILIDGKRWAVALVDTQCSMGDCATCRKPINDLACQRRQFLGLMHCIVCALK
;
A
#
# COMPACT_ATOMS: atom_id res chain seq x y z
N MET A 1 -27.75 22.91 -1.31
CA MET A 1 -26.91 22.26 -0.28
C MET A 1 -26.80 20.81 -0.69
N GLU A 2 -25.79 20.49 -1.48
CA GLU A 2 -25.49 19.12 -1.90
C GLU A 2 -24.07 18.84 -1.42
N GLU A 3 -23.96 18.39 -0.17
CA GLU A 3 -22.73 17.83 0.38
C GLU A 3 -22.46 16.52 -0.37
N GLY A 4 -21.87 16.65 -1.56
CA GLY A 4 -21.43 15.55 -2.39
C GLY A 4 -20.47 14.70 -1.57
N SER A 5 -20.99 13.57 -1.10
CA SER A 5 -20.28 12.58 -0.29
C SER A 5 -19.10 12.05 -1.10
N LYS A 6 -17.96 12.72 -0.98
CA LYS A 6 -16.68 12.23 -1.45
C LYS A 6 -16.37 11.04 -0.57
N MET A 7 -16.85 9.85 -0.96
CA MET A 7 -16.66 8.61 -0.21
C MET A 7 -15.20 8.54 0.20
N ALA A 8 -14.98 8.60 1.52
CA ALA A 8 -13.64 8.58 2.05
C ALA A 8 -12.95 7.33 1.52
N LYS A 9 -11.79 7.49 0.86
CA LYS A 9 -10.99 6.33 0.50
C LYS A 9 -10.49 5.73 1.80
N ILE A 10 -10.75 4.45 2.01
CA ILE A 10 -10.31 3.72 3.20
C ILE A 10 -9.33 2.64 2.74
N ALA A 11 -8.20 2.55 3.43
CA ALA A 11 -7.21 1.50 3.28
C ALA A 11 -7.44 0.44 4.37
N HIS A 12 -7.85 -0.75 3.97
CA HIS A 12 -7.92 -1.91 4.87
C HIS A 12 -6.60 -2.65 4.80
N ILE A 13 -5.88 -2.68 5.90
CA ILE A 13 -4.62 -3.38 6.05
C ILE A 13 -4.92 -4.67 6.81
N THR A 14 -4.59 -5.82 6.24
CA THR A 14 -4.79 -7.14 6.85
C THR A 14 -3.45 -7.86 6.95
N PHE A 15 -3.20 -8.46 8.10
CA PHE A 15 -2.03 -9.28 8.38
C PHE A 15 -2.46 -10.50 9.20
N ALA A 16 -1.56 -11.47 9.40
CA ALA A 16 -1.91 -12.76 10.01
C ALA A 16 -2.56 -12.66 11.41
N ASP A 17 -2.28 -11.57 12.12
CA ASP A 17 -2.64 -11.34 13.52
C ASP A 17 -3.82 -10.36 13.69
N GLY A 18 -4.38 -9.86 12.58
CA GLY A 18 -5.48 -8.90 12.60
C GLY A 18 -5.53 -7.96 11.41
N GLY A 19 -6.14 -6.80 11.59
CA GLY A 19 -6.21 -5.77 10.57
C GLY A 19 -6.39 -4.38 11.13
N VAL A 20 -6.02 -3.38 10.34
CA VAL A 20 -6.15 -1.96 10.65
C VAL A 20 -6.87 -1.30 9.49
N ILE A 21 -7.80 -0.41 9.80
CA ILE A 21 -8.54 0.39 8.82
C ILE A 21 -8.06 1.82 8.99
N LEU A 22 -7.47 2.39 7.93
CA LEU A 22 -6.97 3.76 7.93
C LEU A 22 -7.69 4.58 6.85
N PRO A 23 -8.01 5.85 7.13
CA PRO A 23 -8.44 6.76 6.08
C PRO A 23 -7.29 7.00 5.10
N ALA A 24 -7.62 7.29 3.86
CA ALA A 24 -6.70 7.46 2.73
C ALA A 24 -7.26 8.47 1.70
N SER A 25 -8.04 9.44 2.16
CA SER A 25 -8.76 10.41 1.30
C SER A 25 -7.93 11.64 0.98
N THR A 26 -7.05 12.02 1.90
CA THR A 26 -6.18 13.19 1.81
C THR A 26 -4.71 12.76 1.66
N PRO A 27 -3.84 13.64 1.11
CA PRO A 27 -2.41 13.38 1.07
C PRO A 27 -1.82 13.10 2.45
N TYR A 28 -2.27 13.83 3.48
CA TYR A 28 -1.83 13.62 4.86
C TYR A 28 -2.22 12.23 5.38
N GLU A 29 -3.47 11.83 5.19
CA GLU A 29 -3.93 10.48 5.58
C GLU A 29 -3.18 9.38 4.83
N LEU A 30 -2.84 9.60 3.55
CA LEU A 30 -2.02 8.67 2.78
C LEU A 30 -0.59 8.57 3.34
N GLU A 31 -0.01 9.65 3.84
CA GLU A 31 1.30 9.64 4.50
C GLU A 31 1.24 8.85 5.81
N ILE A 32 0.23 9.09 6.64
CA ILE A 32 -0.02 8.33 7.87
C ILE A 32 -0.21 6.84 7.55
N ALA A 33 -1.04 6.52 6.55
CA ALA A 33 -1.24 5.13 6.11
C ALA A 33 0.07 4.47 5.67
N ARG A 34 0.91 5.18 4.90
CA ARG A 34 2.24 4.67 4.48
C ARG A 34 3.13 4.37 5.67
N GLU A 35 3.19 5.26 6.65
CA GLU A 35 4.04 5.08 7.82
C GLU A 35 3.60 3.87 8.65
N HIS A 36 2.29 3.74 8.88
CA HIS A 36 1.73 2.56 9.54
C HIS A 36 1.99 1.27 8.77
N ILE A 37 1.81 1.28 7.44
CA ILE A 37 2.08 0.12 6.59
C ILE A 37 3.56 -0.27 6.65
N ARG A 38 4.48 0.71 6.65
CA ARG A 38 5.92 0.46 6.79
C ARG A 38 6.26 -0.18 8.13
N GLY A 39 5.74 0.37 9.24
CA GLY A 39 5.94 -0.20 10.57
C GLY A 39 5.39 -1.63 10.69
N LEU A 40 4.22 -1.89 10.10
CA LEU A 40 3.61 -3.21 10.07
C LEU A 40 4.36 -4.17 9.13
N ALA A 41 4.86 -3.72 7.97
CA ALA A 41 5.60 -4.55 7.04
C ALA A 41 6.98 -4.98 7.58
N SER A 42 7.63 -4.13 8.39
CA SER A 42 8.87 -4.51 9.09
C SER A 42 8.66 -5.54 10.18
N THR A 43 7.46 -5.60 10.78
CA THR A 43 7.17 -6.49 11.93
C THR A 43 6.36 -7.73 11.55
N LYS A 44 5.55 -7.65 10.49
CA LYS A 44 4.65 -8.71 10.03
C LYS A 44 5.15 -9.23 8.67
N ARG A 45 5.43 -10.54 8.60
CA ARG A 45 5.94 -11.21 7.39
C ARG A 45 5.00 -11.17 6.18
N SER A 46 3.71 -10.92 6.38
CA SER A 46 2.73 -10.93 5.29
C SER A 46 1.66 -9.89 5.56
N LEU A 47 1.63 -8.87 4.72
CA LEU A 47 0.70 -7.76 4.80
C LEU A 47 -0.04 -7.61 3.49
N ALA A 48 -1.35 -7.41 3.56
CA ALA A 48 -2.21 -7.14 2.43
C ALA A 48 -2.93 -5.81 2.64
N ILE A 49 -3.03 -5.00 1.60
CA ILE A 49 -3.80 -3.77 1.61
C ILE A 49 -4.96 -3.94 0.63
N LEU A 50 -6.16 -3.58 1.05
CA LEU A 50 -7.32 -3.40 0.19
C LEU A 50 -7.68 -1.92 0.22
N ILE A 51 -7.52 -1.24 -0.90
CA ILE A 51 -7.90 0.16 -1.08
C ILE A 51 -8.63 0.29 -2.41
N ASP A 52 -9.78 0.97 -2.43
CA ASP A 52 -10.53 1.23 -3.67
C ASP A 52 -10.85 -0.08 -4.44
N GLY A 53 -11.17 -1.15 -3.70
CA GLY A 53 -11.43 -2.49 -4.26
C GLY A 53 -10.19 -3.23 -4.79
N LYS A 54 -9.00 -2.61 -4.76
CA LYS A 54 -7.74 -3.21 -5.23
C LYS A 54 -6.99 -3.83 -4.07
N ARG A 55 -6.75 -5.14 -4.15
CA ARG A 55 -5.96 -5.89 -3.18
C ARG A 55 -4.50 -5.99 -3.60
N TRP A 56 -3.62 -5.53 -2.72
CA TRP A 56 -2.18 -5.50 -2.86
C TRP A 56 -1.56 -6.38 -1.79
N ALA A 57 -0.63 -7.25 -2.17
CA ALA A 57 0.30 -7.88 -1.24
C ALA A 57 1.49 -6.96 -1.08
N VAL A 58 1.89 -6.70 0.16
CA VAL A 58 3.01 -5.84 0.50
C VAL A 58 4.16 -6.71 0.97
N ALA A 59 5.31 -6.52 0.35
CA ALA A 59 6.58 -7.10 0.75
C ALA A 59 7.54 -5.96 1.11
N LEU A 60 8.28 -6.15 2.20
CA LEU A 60 9.43 -5.31 2.49
C LEU A 60 10.51 -5.61 1.45
N VAL A 61 11.07 -4.56 0.87
CA VAL A 61 12.25 -4.70 0.01
C VAL A 61 13.47 -4.68 0.91
N ASP A 62 14.24 -5.75 0.89
CA ASP A 62 15.53 -5.76 1.57
C ASP A 62 16.47 -4.77 0.86
N THR A 63 17.17 -3.93 1.62
CA THR A 63 18.03 -2.87 1.08
C THR A 63 19.18 -3.42 0.22
N GLN A 64 19.47 -4.72 0.31
CA GLN A 64 20.47 -5.40 -0.52
C GLN A 64 19.89 -5.97 -1.83
N CYS A 65 18.56 -5.98 -1.99
CA CYS A 65 17.89 -6.58 -3.13
C CYS A 65 16.81 -5.65 -3.67
N SER A 66 17.17 -4.73 -4.55
CA SER A 66 16.19 -3.87 -5.24
C SER A 66 15.21 -4.74 -6.03
N MET A 67 13.91 -4.67 -5.69
CA MET A 67 12.85 -5.41 -6.41
C MET A 67 12.55 -4.85 -7.81
N GLY A 68 13.37 -3.93 -8.32
CA GLY A 68 13.20 -3.24 -9.60
C GLY A 68 12.40 -1.93 -9.50
N ASP A 69 11.98 -1.43 -10.65
CA ASP A 69 11.25 -0.17 -10.77
C ASP A 69 9.74 -0.35 -10.64
N CYS A 70 9.08 0.64 -10.04
CA CYS A 70 7.63 0.70 -10.00
C CYS A 70 7.05 0.76 -11.42
N ALA A 71 6.12 -0.14 -11.73
CA ALA A 71 5.47 -0.21 -13.03
C ALA A 71 4.74 1.08 -13.43
N THR A 72 4.30 1.90 -12.46
CA THR A 72 3.57 3.15 -12.71
C THR A 72 4.47 4.37 -12.81
N CYS A 73 5.30 4.62 -11.80
CA CYS A 73 6.11 5.83 -11.73
C CYS A 73 7.56 5.65 -12.19
N ARG A 74 7.95 4.41 -12.55
CA ARG A 74 9.30 4.03 -13.01
C ARG A 74 10.42 4.44 -12.04
N LYS A 75 10.08 4.68 -10.78
CA LYS A 75 11.04 4.93 -9.70
C LYS A 75 11.44 3.61 -9.04
N PRO A 76 12.70 3.49 -8.58
CA PRO A 76 13.16 2.30 -7.89
C PRO A 76 12.35 2.08 -6.60
N ILE A 77 11.99 0.82 -6.35
CA ILE A 77 11.26 0.43 -5.14
C ILE A 77 12.29 0.14 -4.05
N ASN A 78 12.45 1.07 -3.11
CA ASN A 78 13.51 1.00 -2.09
C ASN A 78 13.04 0.54 -0.70
N ASP A 79 11.73 0.50 -0.45
CA ASP A 79 11.18 0.31 0.91
C ASP A 79 10.07 -0.75 0.91
N LEU A 80 9.00 -0.48 0.18
CA LEU A 80 7.83 -1.37 0.11
C LEU A 80 7.44 -1.65 -1.34
N ALA A 81 7.46 -2.94 -1.68
CA ALA A 81 6.92 -3.45 -2.93
C ALA A 81 5.47 -3.89 -2.73
N CYS A 82 4.59 -3.35 -3.56
CA CYS A 82 3.19 -3.71 -3.62
C CYS A 82 2.93 -4.48 -4.91
N GLN A 83 2.46 -5.72 -4.78
CA GLN A 83 2.07 -6.53 -5.92
C GLN A 83 0.55 -6.77 -5.89
N ARG A 84 -0.13 -6.57 -7.01
CA ARG A 84 -1.53 -6.98 -7.10
C ARG A 84 -1.63 -8.48 -7.24
N ARG A 85 -2.53 -9.10 -6.50
CA ARG A 85 -2.80 -10.55 -6.62
C ARG A 85 -3.20 -10.97 -8.04
N GLN A 86 -3.82 -10.07 -8.78
CA GLN A 86 -4.29 -10.25 -10.17
C GLN A 86 -3.20 -10.04 -11.24
N PHE A 87 -2.07 -9.42 -10.90
CA PHE A 87 -0.96 -9.20 -11.84
C PHE A 87 0.34 -9.70 -11.23
N LEU A 88 0.59 -11.01 -11.42
CA LEU A 88 1.86 -11.63 -11.04
C LEU A 88 2.98 -11.00 -11.88
N GLY A 89 3.98 -10.40 -11.21
CA GLY A 89 5.16 -9.82 -11.85
C GLY A 89 5.18 -8.29 -11.99
N LEU A 90 4.07 -7.58 -11.77
CA LEU A 90 4.07 -6.11 -11.76
C LEU A 90 4.22 -5.56 -10.33
N MET A 91 5.43 -5.13 -10.00
CA MET A 91 5.74 -4.46 -8.74
C MET A 91 5.36 -2.98 -8.81
N HIS A 92 4.71 -2.47 -7.78
CA HIS A 92 4.36 -1.07 -7.62
C HIS A 92 4.94 -0.56 -6.31
N CYS A 93 5.34 0.70 -6.25
CA CYS A 93 5.68 1.32 -4.97
C CYS A 93 4.40 1.58 -4.15
N ILE A 94 4.55 1.66 -2.83
CA ILE A 94 3.43 1.93 -1.92
C ILE A 94 2.67 3.23 -2.26
N VAL A 95 3.38 4.23 -2.79
CA VAL A 95 2.80 5.51 -3.23
C VAL A 95 1.80 5.31 -4.35
N CYS A 96 2.15 4.49 -5.36
CA CYS A 96 1.28 4.20 -6.50
C CYS A 96 0.19 3.20 -6.15
N ALA A 97 0.44 2.30 -5.19
CA ALA A 97 -0.57 1.35 -4.72
C ALA A 97 -1.72 2.03 -3.97
N LEU A 98 -1.43 3.11 -3.25
CA LEU A 98 -2.41 3.88 -2.46
C LEU A 98 -3.10 5.01 -3.25
N LYS A 99 -2.80 5.18 -4.54
CA LYS A 99 -3.39 6.22 -5.39
C LYS A 99 -4.68 5.71 -6.04
#